data_AF-A0A7S8ECS5-F1
#
_entry.id   AF-A0A7S8ECS5-F1
#
_cell.length_a   1.000
_cell.length_b   1.000
_cell.length_c   1.000
_cell.angle_alpha   90.00
_cell.angle_beta   90.00
_cell.angle_gamma   90.00
#
_symmetry.space_group_name_H-M   'P 1'
#
loop_
_entity.id
_entity.type
_entity.pdbx_description
1 polymer ?
#
loop_
_entity_poly.entity_id
_entity_poly.type
_entity_poly.pdbx_seq_one_letter_code
_entity_poly.pdbx_strand_id
1 'polypeptide(L)'
;MKAISDNLRSIVFISLAMLIFSLQGIAVKWIGGDYSIMEIVLFRSVIAMPITIVLYRLEGGRGLPKTQQPILEYVRGFFLFLSYTTAFMALAALPLAEVDAIRFSGPLMITILSVLILRETVQPYRWIALIVGFIGVLFIVRPGTATFNLGSIFALISVLFYAFSVLITRKLKETDSSATQAYYSSLVYLIAAVILNPLAFLVSATSDAHPSIAFLLRAWNTPTLTDMLVMFGLGFIWAGGMYFVARAYSTAPATVVAPFEYVSLPFNMLWGFLFFMEVPLLATWIGATLTIASGLYILYRERRDTKMKRGKNLQVEVS
;
A
#
# COMPACT_ATOMS: atom_id res chain seq x y z
N MET A 1 -9.34 -26.06 16.16
CA MET A 1 -8.46 -25.34 15.21
C MET A 1 -7.39 -24.60 16.01
N LYS A 2 -6.10 -24.89 15.80
CA LYS A 2 -4.98 -24.20 16.48
C LYS A 2 -5.05 -22.70 16.15
N ALA A 3 -5.14 -21.84 17.18
CA ALA A 3 -5.05 -20.40 16.98
C ALA A 3 -3.73 -20.07 16.26
N ILE A 4 -3.85 -19.51 15.06
CA ILE A 4 -2.72 -19.00 14.29
C ILE A 4 -2.13 -17.82 15.06
N SER A 5 -0.80 -17.73 15.17
CA SER A 5 -0.16 -16.58 15.84
C SER A 5 -0.53 -15.28 15.13
N ASP A 6 -0.69 -14.19 15.89
CA ASP A 6 -1.08 -12.88 15.35
C ASP A 6 -0.16 -12.42 14.22
N ASN A 7 1.14 -12.70 14.34
CA ASN A 7 2.13 -12.45 13.28
C ASN A 7 1.78 -13.18 11.98
N LEU A 8 1.42 -14.46 12.02
CA LEU A 8 1.06 -15.20 10.81
C LEU A 8 -0.25 -14.70 10.21
N ARG A 9 -1.23 -14.29 11.04
CA ARG A 9 -2.48 -13.68 10.55
C ARG A 9 -2.18 -12.36 9.83
N SER A 10 -1.34 -11.50 10.40
CA SER A 10 -0.94 -10.25 9.76
C SER A 10 -0.18 -10.45 8.45
N ILE A 11 0.71 -11.44 8.39
CA ILE A 11 1.41 -11.80 7.15
C ILE A 11 0.41 -12.20 6.06
N VAL A 12 -0.60 -13.01 6.39
CA VAL A 12 -1.65 -13.37 5.43
C VAL A 12 -2.44 -12.15 5.00
N PHE A 13 -2.85 -11.28 5.93
CA PHE A 13 -3.59 -10.07 5.59
C PHE A 13 -2.79 -9.13 4.69
N ILE A 14 -1.51 -8.87 4.97
CA ILE A 14 -0.71 -7.98 4.11
C ILE A 14 -0.45 -8.61 2.74
N SER A 15 -0.20 -9.92 2.65
CA SER A 15 -0.05 -10.60 1.36
C SER A 15 -1.33 -10.58 0.53
N LEU A 16 -2.50 -10.74 1.16
CA LEU A 16 -3.80 -10.57 0.49
C LEU A 16 -4.01 -9.13 0.03
N ALA A 17 -3.66 -8.14 0.86
CA ALA A 17 -3.71 -6.74 0.45
C ALA A 17 -2.81 -6.47 -0.77
N MET A 18 -1.58 -6.99 -0.77
CA MET A 18 -0.65 -6.85 -1.88
C MET A 18 -1.16 -7.51 -3.16
N LEU A 19 -1.80 -8.67 -3.06
CA LEU A 19 -2.47 -9.30 -4.20
C LEU A 19 -3.61 -8.43 -4.72
N ILE A 20 -4.47 -7.90 -3.83
CA ILE A 20 -5.57 -7.03 -4.24
C ILE A 20 -5.05 -5.74 -4.90
N PHE A 21 -4.02 -5.10 -4.33
CA PHE A 21 -3.41 -3.91 -4.91
C PHE A 21 -2.62 -4.17 -6.18
N SER A 22 -2.12 -5.40 -6.42
CA SER A 22 -1.49 -5.73 -7.71
C SER A 22 -2.47 -5.59 -8.88
N LEU A 23 -3.77 -5.84 -8.66
CA LEU A 23 -4.83 -5.63 -9.66
C LEU A 23 -5.06 -4.15 -9.96
N GLN A 24 -4.81 -3.26 -8.99
CA GLN A 24 -4.89 -1.82 -9.19
C GLN A 24 -3.89 -1.34 -10.23
N GLY A 25 -2.69 -1.92 -10.25
CA GLY A 25 -1.65 -1.58 -11.24
C GLY A 25 -2.11 -1.83 -12.67
N ILE A 26 -2.82 -2.95 -12.90
CA ILE A 26 -3.39 -3.31 -14.21
C ILE A 26 -4.43 -2.27 -14.64
N ALA A 27 -5.39 -1.98 -13.75
CA ALA A 27 -6.47 -1.05 -14.03
C ALA A 27 -5.95 0.37 -14.28
N VAL A 28 -4.99 0.85 -13.47
CA VAL A 28 -4.38 2.17 -13.64
C VAL A 28 -3.55 2.24 -14.93
N LYS A 29 -2.82 1.17 -15.30
CA LYS A 29 -2.11 1.13 -16.59
C LYS A 29 -3.06 1.17 -17.78
N TRP A 30 -4.27 0.61 -17.63
CA TRP A 30 -5.31 0.64 -18.66
C TRP A 30 -5.92 2.03 -18.87
N ILE A 31 -6.28 2.74 -17.79
CA ILE A 31 -7.02 4.03 -17.88
C ILE A 31 -6.16 5.29 -17.60
N GLY A 32 -4.93 5.14 -17.12
CA GLY A 32 -4.14 6.23 -16.53
C GLY A 32 -3.69 7.31 -17.53
N GLY A 33 -3.79 7.06 -18.83
CA GLY A 33 -3.43 8.00 -19.89
C GLY A 33 -4.44 9.12 -20.10
N ASP A 34 -5.72 8.88 -19.81
CA ASP A 34 -6.83 9.69 -20.33
C ASP A 34 -7.56 10.52 -19.28
N TYR A 35 -7.42 10.17 -18.00
CA TYR A 35 -8.16 10.78 -16.90
C TYR A 35 -7.23 11.44 -15.87
N SER A 36 -7.77 12.35 -15.09
CA SER A 36 -7.04 12.90 -13.93
C SER A 36 -7.08 11.90 -12.76
N ILE A 37 -6.10 11.97 -11.85
CA ILE A 37 -6.13 11.10 -10.67
C ILE A 37 -7.29 11.41 -9.72
N MET A 38 -7.63 12.70 -9.58
CA MET A 38 -8.70 13.11 -8.67
C MET A 38 -10.05 12.65 -9.21
N GLU A 39 -10.19 12.56 -10.53
CA GLU A 39 -11.34 11.94 -11.20
C GLU A 39 -11.43 10.43 -10.91
N ILE A 40 -10.34 9.68 -11.14
CA ILE A 40 -10.30 8.23 -10.81
C ILE A 40 -10.63 7.99 -9.33
N VAL A 41 -10.03 8.79 -8.44
CA VAL A 41 -10.25 8.71 -6.99
C VAL A 41 -11.69 9.03 -6.62
N LEU A 42 -12.37 9.94 -7.33
CA LEU A 42 -13.76 10.28 -7.06
C LEU A 42 -14.67 9.06 -7.27
N PHE A 43 -14.64 8.49 -8.48
CA PHE A 43 -15.45 7.30 -8.83
C PHE A 43 -15.12 6.11 -7.93
N ARG A 44 -13.82 5.88 -7.68
CA ARG A 44 -13.35 4.86 -6.74
C ARG A 44 -13.93 5.04 -5.34
N SER A 45 -13.95 6.27 -4.83
CA SER A 45 -14.36 6.56 -3.45
C SER A 45 -15.86 6.42 -3.23
N VAL A 46 -16.68 6.68 -4.27
CA VAL A 46 -18.14 6.46 -4.25
C VAL A 46 -18.47 5.00 -3.92
N ILE A 47 -17.69 4.06 -4.44
CA ILE A 47 -17.88 2.62 -4.19
C ILE A 47 -17.15 2.16 -2.93
N ALA A 48 -15.96 2.68 -2.65
CA ALA A 48 -15.20 2.29 -1.47
C ALA A 48 -15.94 2.59 -0.14
N MET A 49 -16.64 3.73 -0.07
CA MET A 49 -17.36 4.15 1.14
C MET A 49 -18.45 3.15 1.58
N PRO A 50 -19.43 2.77 0.74
CA PRO A 50 -20.40 1.72 1.08
C PRO A 50 -19.75 0.39 1.47
N ILE A 51 -18.70 -0.03 0.76
CA ILE A 51 -18.03 -1.31 1.04
C ILE A 51 -17.37 -1.29 2.42
N THR A 52 -16.69 -0.21 2.78
CA THR A 52 -16.10 -0.08 4.12
C THR A 52 -17.15 -0.09 5.23
N ILE A 53 -18.35 0.45 4.99
CA ILE A 53 -19.49 0.31 5.91
C ILE A 53 -19.96 -1.15 6.01
N VAL A 54 -20.04 -1.87 4.89
CA VAL A 54 -20.39 -3.29 4.89
C VAL A 54 -19.36 -4.09 5.69
N LEU A 55 -18.06 -3.86 5.47
CA LEU A 55 -16.98 -4.49 6.24
C LEU A 55 -17.09 -4.17 7.73
N TYR A 56 -17.40 -2.92 8.10
CA TYR A 56 -17.61 -2.51 9.49
C TYR A 56 -18.78 -3.27 10.14
N ARG A 57 -19.88 -3.50 9.40
CA ARG A 57 -21.00 -4.31 9.87
C ARG A 57 -20.63 -5.79 10.02
N LEU A 58 -19.81 -6.32 9.12
CA LEU A 58 -19.28 -7.69 9.23
C LEU A 58 -18.35 -7.88 10.44
N GLU A 59 -17.72 -6.81 10.92
CA GLU A 59 -16.97 -6.79 12.19
C GLU A 59 -17.86 -6.65 13.43
N GLY A 60 -19.18 -6.61 13.27
CA GLY A 60 -20.15 -6.46 14.36
C GLY A 60 -20.53 -5.02 14.71
N GLY A 61 -20.00 -4.04 13.96
CA GLY A 61 -20.37 -2.63 14.11
C GLY A 61 -21.82 -2.34 13.70
N ARG A 62 -22.42 -1.31 14.30
CA ARG A 62 -23.75 -0.81 13.94
C ARG A 62 -23.68 0.67 13.58
N GLY A 63 -24.51 1.09 12.61
CA GLY A 63 -24.50 2.47 12.12
C GLY A 63 -23.29 2.79 11.25
N LEU A 64 -22.85 4.06 11.29
CA LEU A 64 -21.63 4.51 10.63
C LEU A 64 -20.40 4.27 11.53
N PRO A 65 -19.24 3.97 10.96
CA PRO A 65 -17.99 3.88 11.72
C PRO A 65 -17.72 5.17 12.50
N LYS A 66 -17.36 5.02 13.78
CA LYS A 66 -16.97 6.13 14.66
C LYS A 66 -15.58 5.83 15.22
N THR A 67 -14.81 6.88 15.47
CA THR A 67 -13.49 6.82 16.10
C THR A 67 -13.47 7.65 17.38
N GLN A 68 -12.68 7.20 18.35
CA GLN A 68 -12.38 7.97 19.56
C GLN A 68 -11.21 8.95 19.35
N GLN A 69 -10.46 8.81 18.26
CA GLN A 69 -9.28 9.60 17.93
C GLN A 69 -9.41 10.25 16.53
N PRO A 70 -10.42 11.13 16.31
CA PRO A 70 -10.72 11.67 14.99
C PRO A 70 -9.54 12.38 14.33
N ILE A 71 -8.76 13.13 15.10
CA ILE A 71 -7.57 13.83 14.58
C ILE A 71 -6.58 12.84 13.96
N LEU A 72 -6.32 11.71 14.62
CA LEU A 72 -5.36 10.72 14.12
C LEU A 72 -5.89 9.98 12.89
N GLU A 73 -7.19 9.69 12.81
CA GLU A 73 -7.80 9.11 11.61
C GLU A 73 -7.73 10.05 10.41
N TYR A 74 -8.05 11.34 10.59
CA TYR A 74 -7.96 12.31 9.51
C TYR A 74 -6.51 12.57 9.09
N VAL A 75 -5.56 12.67 10.03
CA VAL A 75 -4.13 12.82 9.71
C VAL A 75 -3.60 11.58 8.99
N ARG A 76 -4.00 10.38 9.42
CA ARG A 76 -3.65 9.11 8.75
C ARG A 76 -4.19 9.08 7.31
N GLY A 77 -5.47 9.38 7.13
CA GLY A 77 -6.11 9.45 5.81
C GLY A 77 -5.44 10.50 4.93
N PHE A 78 -5.05 11.65 5.50
CA PHE A 78 -4.34 12.71 4.80
C PHE A 78 -2.93 12.31 4.39
N PHE A 79 -2.18 11.60 5.24
CA PHE A 79 -0.88 11.05 4.86
C PHE A 79 -1.00 9.97 3.77
N LEU A 80 -2.03 9.11 3.81
CA LEU A 80 -2.29 8.22 2.67
C LEU A 80 -2.58 9.00 1.40
N PHE A 81 -3.44 10.01 1.49
CA PHE A 81 -3.76 10.87 0.35
C PHE A 81 -2.52 11.55 -0.24
N LEU A 82 -1.67 12.17 0.59
CA LEU A 82 -0.41 12.78 0.16
C LEU A 82 0.54 11.75 -0.44
N SER A 83 0.65 10.57 0.18
CA SER A 83 1.45 9.47 -0.34
C SER A 83 1.03 9.09 -1.75
N TYR A 84 -0.26 8.79 -1.93
CA TYR A 84 -0.78 8.37 -3.22
C TYR A 84 -0.68 9.49 -4.27
N THR A 85 -1.02 10.72 -3.90
CA THR A 85 -0.93 11.88 -4.81
C THR A 85 0.49 12.11 -5.30
N THR A 86 1.48 12.09 -4.40
CA THR A 86 2.89 12.27 -4.76
C THR A 86 3.48 11.08 -5.53
N ALA A 87 3.00 9.85 -5.29
CA ALA A 87 3.38 8.70 -6.10
C ALA A 87 2.99 8.88 -7.58
N PHE A 88 1.81 9.44 -7.84
CA PHE A 88 1.37 9.70 -9.22
C PHE A 88 2.02 10.93 -9.85
N MET A 89 2.32 11.96 -9.05
CA MET A 89 3.18 13.06 -9.49
C MET A 89 4.55 12.55 -9.96
N ALA A 90 5.10 11.55 -9.28
CA ALA A 90 6.33 10.90 -9.71
C ALA A 90 6.13 10.12 -11.01
N LEU A 91 5.02 9.38 -11.14
CA LEU A 91 4.69 8.61 -12.35
C LEU A 91 4.53 9.48 -13.60
N ALA A 92 4.11 10.74 -13.43
CA ALA A 92 4.05 11.70 -14.54
C ALA A 92 5.43 12.19 -15.01
N ALA A 93 6.49 12.03 -14.20
CA ALA A 93 7.84 12.53 -14.51
C ALA A 93 8.90 11.43 -14.65
N LEU A 94 8.61 10.21 -14.22
CA LEU A 94 9.52 9.08 -14.23
C LEU A 94 8.87 7.86 -14.89
N PRO A 95 9.68 6.98 -15.51
CA PRO A 95 9.20 5.66 -15.90
C PRO A 95 8.59 4.92 -14.72
N LEU A 96 7.51 4.15 -14.96
CA LEU A 96 6.80 3.37 -13.94
C LEU A 96 7.75 2.51 -13.09
N ALA A 97 8.72 1.86 -13.74
CA ALA A 97 9.74 1.08 -13.07
C ALA A 97 10.50 1.90 -12.04
N GLU A 98 10.97 3.10 -12.38
CA GLU A 98 11.74 3.90 -11.42
C GLU A 98 10.91 4.37 -10.21
N VAL A 99 9.64 4.72 -10.44
CA VAL A 99 8.69 5.02 -9.35
C VAL A 99 8.52 3.82 -8.44
N ASP A 100 8.30 2.64 -9.01
CA ASP A 100 8.10 1.41 -8.24
C ASP A 100 9.37 1.04 -7.45
N ALA A 101 10.57 1.16 -8.04
CA ALA A 101 11.83 0.89 -7.33
C ALA A 101 11.98 1.77 -6.09
N ILE A 102 11.69 3.07 -6.23
CA ILE A 102 11.72 4.00 -5.11
C ILE A 102 10.63 3.61 -4.10
N ARG A 103 9.41 3.31 -4.55
CA ARG A 103 8.29 2.97 -3.66
C ARG A 103 8.50 1.68 -2.87
N PHE A 104 9.25 0.72 -3.41
CA PHE A 104 9.68 -0.47 -2.70
C PHE A 104 10.75 -0.22 -1.64
N SER A 105 11.25 1.01 -1.48
CA SER A 105 11.90 1.39 -0.23
C SER A 105 10.90 1.55 0.94
N GLY A 106 9.59 1.50 0.66
CA GLY A 106 8.50 1.54 1.64
C GLY A 106 8.70 0.63 2.84
N PRO A 107 8.89 -0.68 2.64
CA PRO A 107 9.15 -1.60 3.75
C PRO A 107 10.38 -1.26 4.60
N LEU A 108 11.45 -0.74 4.00
CA LEU A 108 12.63 -0.23 4.69
C LEU A 108 12.29 1.01 5.53
N MET A 109 11.58 1.97 4.93
CA MET A 109 11.15 3.21 5.60
C MET A 109 10.22 2.91 6.79
N ILE A 110 9.23 2.03 6.61
CA ILE A 110 8.33 1.57 7.67
C ILE A 110 9.12 0.95 8.81
N THR A 111 10.06 0.05 8.49
CA THR A 111 10.89 -0.61 9.50
C THR A 111 11.73 0.40 10.27
N ILE A 112 12.44 1.30 9.59
CA ILE A 112 13.26 2.35 10.23
C ILE A 112 12.40 3.24 11.13
N LEU A 113 11.30 3.79 10.61
CA LEU A 113 10.46 4.70 11.38
C LEU A 113 9.74 4.01 12.54
N SER A 114 9.39 2.72 12.40
CA SER A 114 8.80 1.96 13.50
C SER A 114 9.79 1.76 14.65
N VAL A 115 11.09 1.59 14.38
CA VAL A 115 12.13 1.55 15.41
C VAL A 115 12.28 2.92 16.08
N LEU A 116 12.30 4.01 15.30
CA LEU A 116 12.52 5.35 15.83
C LEU A 116 11.33 5.91 16.63
N ILE A 117 10.11 5.75 16.11
CA ILE A 117 8.90 6.40 16.63
C ILE A 117 8.12 5.48 17.56
N LEU A 118 7.98 4.20 17.20
CA LEU A 118 7.23 3.22 18.00
C LEU A 118 8.14 2.43 18.94
N ARG A 119 9.46 2.61 18.85
CA ARG A 119 10.45 1.89 19.65
C ARG A 119 10.33 0.37 19.51
N GLU A 120 9.90 -0.10 18.34
CA GLU A 120 9.87 -1.53 18.03
C GLU A 120 11.31 -2.07 17.93
N THR A 121 11.53 -3.32 18.36
CA THR A 121 12.82 -3.99 18.22
C THR A 121 12.83 -4.92 17.02
N VAL A 122 13.85 -4.78 16.16
CA VAL A 122 14.00 -5.59 14.95
C VAL A 122 15.11 -6.61 15.16
N GLN A 123 14.77 -7.88 15.02
CA GLN A 123 15.76 -8.95 15.06
C GLN A 123 16.66 -8.91 13.82
N PRO A 124 17.98 -9.19 13.92
CA PRO A 124 18.92 -9.06 12.81
C PRO A 124 18.52 -9.84 11.54
N TYR A 125 17.89 -11.00 11.69
CA TYR A 125 17.44 -11.78 10.53
C TYR A 125 16.35 -11.08 9.70
N ARG A 126 15.55 -10.18 10.31
CA ARG A 126 14.52 -9.40 9.61
C ARG A 126 15.17 -8.29 8.77
N TRP A 127 16.22 -7.66 9.28
CA TRP A 127 17.04 -6.71 8.51
C TRP A 127 17.64 -7.36 7.27
N ILE A 128 18.27 -8.53 7.44
CA ILE A 128 18.86 -9.26 6.32
C ILE A 128 17.80 -9.62 5.29
N ALA A 129 16.66 -10.17 5.72
CA ALA A 129 15.59 -10.54 4.80
C ALA A 129 15.00 -9.33 4.07
N LEU A 130 14.83 -8.20 4.76
CA LEU A 130 14.33 -6.96 4.18
C LEU A 130 15.31 -6.40 3.13
N ILE A 131 16.61 -6.39 3.42
CA ILE A 131 17.65 -5.97 2.47
C ILE A 131 17.71 -6.92 1.27
N VAL A 132 17.68 -8.24 1.48
CA VAL A 132 17.69 -9.23 0.39
C VAL A 132 16.43 -9.10 -0.48
N GLY A 133 15.26 -8.89 0.14
CA GLY A 133 14.02 -8.63 -0.58
C GLY A 133 14.10 -7.36 -1.43
N PHE A 134 14.68 -6.29 -0.87
CA PHE A 134 14.92 -5.03 -1.58
C PHE A 134 15.91 -5.19 -2.74
N ILE A 135 17.00 -5.94 -2.56
CA ILE A 135 17.92 -6.29 -3.67
C ILE A 135 17.14 -7.04 -4.76
N GLY A 136 16.29 -7.99 -4.39
CA GLY A 136 15.40 -8.69 -5.32
C GLY A 136 14.54 -7.73 -6.13
N VAL A 137 13.96 -6.72 -5.49
CA VAL A 137 13.22 -5.65 -6.18
C VAL A 137 14.09 -4.95 -7.22
N LEU A 138 15.31 -4.54 -6.86
CA LEU A 138 16.19 -3.80 -7.78
C LEU A 138 16.53 -4.62 -9.03
N PHE A 139 16.62 -5.95 -8.93
CA PHE A 139 16.79 -6.85 -10.08
C PHE A 139 15.56 -6.90 -11.00
N ILE A 140 14.35 -6.86 -10.43
CA ILE A 140 13.09 -6.86 -11.21
C ILE A 140 12.90 -5.52 -11.89
N VAL A 141 13.00 -4.46 -11.10
CA VAL A 141 12.60 -3.12 -11.50
C VAL A 141 13.67 -2.43 -12.35
N ARG A 142 14.95 -2.79 -12.15
CA ARG A 142 16.11 -2.26 -12.88
C ARG A 142 16.08 -0.73 -13.04
N PRO A 143 16.08 0.02 -11.93
CA PRO A 143 16.20 1.47 -12.02
C PRO A 143 17.58 1.82 -12.63
N GLY A 144 17.67 2.89 -13.42
CA GLY A 144 18.98 3.34 -13.91
C GLY A 144 18.99 4.12 -15.23
N THR A 145 17.85 4.58 -15.72
CA THR A 145 17.81 5.35 -16.97
C THR A 145 17.57 6.84 -16.76
N ALA A 146 16.87 7.25 -15.69
CA ALA A 146 16.65 8.65 -15.41
C ALA A 146 17.63 9.21 -14.39
N THR A 147 18.08 10.43 -14.67
CA THR A 147 18.77 11.29 -13.72
C THR A 147 17.83 11.60 -12.55
N PHE A 148 18.35 11.57 -11.32
CA PHE A 148 17.63 12.01 -10.13
C PHE A 148 17.01 13.39 -10.37
N ASN A 149 15.68 13.48 -10.26
CA ASN A 149 14.93 14.68 -10.59
C ASN A 149 13.74 14.88 -9.62
N LEU A 150 12.91 15.88 -9.89
CA LEU A 150 11.77 16.23 -9.04
C LEU A 150 10.77 15.06 -8.87
N GLY A 151 10.60 14.21 -9.89
CA GLY A 151 9.80 12.99 -9.80
C GLY A 151 10.36 12.00 -8.78
N SER A 152 11.68 11.87 -8.67
CA SER A 152 12.32 10.99 -7.68
C SER A 152 12.05 11.49 -6.25
N ILE A 153 12.04 12.80 -6.06
CA ILE A 153 11.69 13.44 -4.78
C ILE A 153 10.23 13.15 -4.42
N PHE A 154 9.29 13.29 -5.37
CA PHE A 154 7.88 12.95 -5.13
C PHE A 154 7.68 11.47 -4.80
N ALA A 155 8.41 10.56 -5.44
CA ALA A 155 8.36 9.14 -5.11
C ALA A 155 8.88 8.87 -3.68
N LEU A 156 9.96 9.52 -3.25
CA LEU A 156 10.47 9.39 -1.87
C LEU A 156 9.50 9.98 -0.83
N ILE A 157 8.91 11.14 -1.13
CA ILE A 157 7.85 11.75 -0.30
C ILE A 157 6.67 10.79 -0.17
N SER A 158 6.30 10.09 -1.25
CA SER A 158 5.21 9.12 -1.23
C SER A 158 5.46 7.99 -0.22
N VAL A 159 6.68 7.48 -0.19
CA VAL A 159 7.12 6.42 0.73
C VAL A 159 7.08 6.90 2.18
N LEU A 160 7.58 8.12 2.42
CA LEU A 160 7.61 8.71 3.74
C LEU A 160 6.20 8.85 4.33
N PHE A 161 5.27 9.44 3.58
CA PHE A 161 3.89 9.60 4.05
C PHE A 161 3.14 8.28 4.19
N TYR A 162 3.41 7.30 3.31
CA TYR A 162 2.86 5.95 3.49
C TYR A 162 3.32 5.34 4.81
N ALA A 163 4.61 5.44 5.11
CA ALA A 163 5.15 4.92 6.35
C ALA A 163 4.54 5.62 7.58
N PHE A 164 4.38 6.95 7.57
CA PHE A 164 3.68 7.64 8.66
C PHE A 164 2.24 7.16 8.84
N SER A 165 1.50 6.94 7.76
CA SER A 165 0.16 6.34 7.83
C SER A 165 0.19 4.96 8.50
N VAL A 166 1.14 4.09 8.13
CA VAL A 166 1.32 2.77 8.75
C VAL A 166 1.62 2.88 10.25
N LEU A 167 2.44 3.87 10.65
CA LEU A 167 2.72 4.11 12.06
C LEU A 167 1.49 4.58 12.84
N ILE A 168 0.64 5.43 12.24
CA ILE A 168 -0.62 5.85 12.87
C ILE A 168 -1.62 4.70 12.92
N THR A 169 -1.72 3.89 11.87
CA THR A 169 -2.49 2.62 11.84
C THR A 169 -2.16 1.74 13.05
N ARG A 170 -0.87 1.65 13.39
CA ARG A 170 -0.39 0.88 14.55
C ARG A 170 -0.80 1.50 15.89
N LYS A 171 -0.84 2.83 15.98
CA LYS A 171 -1.31 3.56 17.18
C LYS A 171 -2.83 3.43 17.39
N LEU A 172 -3.61 3.44 16.30
CA LEU A 172 -5.07 3.34 16.33
C LEU A 172 -5.61 1.94 16.58
N LYS A 173 -4.75 0.90 16.61
CA LYS A 173 -5.15 -0.51 16.74
C LYS A 173 -6.04 -0.80 17.96
N GLU A 174 -5.93 -0.02 19.03
CA GLU A 174 -6.64 -0.23 20.30
C GLU A 174 -7.99 0.50 20.35
N THR A 175 -8.16 1.55 19.53
CA THR A 175 -9.37 2.38 19.54
C THR A 175 -10.28 2.09 18.37
N ASP A 176 -9.73 1.77 17.20
CA ASP A 176 -10.49 1.72 15.95
C ASP A 176 -10.33 0.38 15.23
N SER A 177 -11.47 -0.11 14.74
CA SER A 177 -11.53 -1.29 13.87
C SER A 177 -10.81 -1.05 12.54
N SER A 178 -10.34 -2.10 11.89
CA SER A 178 -9.69 -1.99 10.58
C SER A 178 -10.65 -1.46 9.50
N ALA A 179 -11.95 -1.77 9.61
CA ALA A 179 -12.96 -1.18 8.74
C ALA A 179 -13.18 0.32 9.01
N THR A 180 -13.14 0.77 10.27
CA THR A 180 -13.18 2.20 10.64
C THR A 180 -12.02 2.95 9.98
N GLN A 181 -10.81 2.41 10.09
CA GLN A 181 -9.61 3.01 9.48
C GLN A 181 -9.70 3.11 7.95
N ALA A 182 -10.22 2.06 7.29
CA ALA A 182 -10.44 2.07 5.84
C ALA A 182 -11.54 3.08 5.42
N TYR A 183 -12.58 3.22 6.24
CA TYR A 183 -13.67 4.19 6.03
C TYR A 183 -13.15 5.62 6.11
N TYR A 184 -12.45 6.02 7.19
CA TYR A 184 -11.92 7.38 7.33
C TYR A 184 -10.89 7.73 6.26
N SER A 185 -10.08 6.76 5.83
CA SER A 185 -9.21 6.96 4.67
C SER A 185 -10.03 7.27 3.42
N SER A 186 -11.01 6.43 3.09
CA SER A 186 -11.87 6.64 1.92
C SER A 186 -12.63 7.97 1.98
N LEU A 187 -13.05 8.40 3.17
CA LEU A 187 -13.69 9.69 3.40
C LEU A 187 -12.73 10.86 3.10
N VAL A 188 -11.48 10.81 3.55
CA VAL A 188 -10.49 11.85 3.23
C VAL A 188 -10.26 11.94 1.72
N TYR A 189 -10.12 10.80 1.03
CA TYR A 189 -9.97 10.78 -0.43
C TYR A 189 -11.20 11.35 -1.14
N LEU A 190 -12.41 11.03 -0.68
CA LEU A 190 -13.64 11.57 -1.24
C LEU A 190 -13.71 13.09 -1.07
N ILE A 191 -13.45 13.59 0.14
CA ILE A 191 -13.42 15.04 0.44
C ILE A 191 -12.37 15.73 -0.44
N ALA A 192 -11.16 15.18 -0.52
CA ALA A 192 -10.09 15.74 -1.34
C ALA A 192 -10.47 15.76 -2.83
N ALA A 193 -11.04 14.68 -3.36
CA ALA A 193 -11.47 14.62 -4.75
C ALA A 193 -12.60 15.62 -5.07
N VAL A 194 -13.58 15.76 -4.16
CA VAL A 194 -14.68 16.73 -4.32
C VAL A 194 -14.18 18.17 -4.27
N ILE A 195 -13.17 18.47 -3.45
CA ILE A 195 -12.60 19.82 -3.34
C ILE A 195 -11.66 20.13 -4.52
N LEU A 196 -10.83 19.18 -4.94
CA LEU A 196 -9.77 19.42 -5.91
C LEU A 196 -10.23 19.28 -7.37
N ASN A 197 -11.23 18.43 -7.68
CA ASN A 197 -11.72 18.30 -9.06
C ASN A 197 -12.30 19.61 -9.62
N PRO A 198 -13.15 20.37 -8.90
CA PRO A 198 -13.64 21.67 -9.37
C PRO A 198 -12.51 22.68 -9.60
N LEU A 199 -11.44 22.62 -8.79
CA LEU A 199 -10.29 23.52 -8.92
C LEU A 199 -9.53 23.28 -10.24
N ALA A 200 -9.52 22.04 -10.75
CA ALA A 200 -8.93 21.73 -12.06
C ALA A 200 -9.65 22.43 -13.23
N PHE A 201 -10.94 22.78 -13.09
CA PHE A 201 -11.65 23.59 -14.09
C PHE A 201 -11.30 25.07 -14.03
N LEU A 202 -10.93 25.57 -12.84
CA LEU A 202 -10.55 26.98 -12.63
C LEU A 202 -9.10 27.23 -13.05
N VAL A 203 -8.24 26.23 -12.90
CA VAL A 203 -6.86 26.28 -13.39
C VAL A 203 -6.85 25.80 -14.83
N SER A 204 -7.36 26.64 -15.74
CA SER A 204 -7.22 26.44 -17.18
C SER A 204 -5.74 26.21 -17.51
N ALA A 205 -5.45 24.99 -17.97
CA ALA A 205 -4.16 24.45 -18.39
C ALA A 205 -2.98 25.42 -18.24
N THR A 206 -2.28 25.35 -17.11
CA THR A 206 -0.97 25.97 -16.98
C THR A 206 -0.02 25.26 -17.95
N SER A 207 0.06 25.78 -19.17
CA SER A 207 0.86 25.22 -20.28
C SER A 207 2.36 25.12 -19.96
N ASP A 208 2.84 25.79 -18.91
CA ASP A 208 4.23 25.80 -18.45
C ASP A 208 4.48 25.02 -17.13
N ALA A 209 3.49 24.31 -16.57
CA ALA A 209 3.68 23.56 -15.34
C ALA A 209 4.46 22.26 -15.54
N HIS A 210 5.34 21.90 -14.60
CA HIS A 210 6.05 20.62 -14.60
C HIS A 210 5.06 19.44 -14.72
N PRO A 211 5.36 18.36 -15.48
CA PRO A 211 4.43 17.26 -15.73
C PRO A 211 3.77 16.67 -14.47
N SER A 212 4.54 16.56 -13.38
CA SER A 212 4.05 16.16 -12.05
C SER A 212 2.89 17.01 -11.51
N ILE A 213 2.94 18.32 -11.72
CA ILE A 213 1.93 19.27 -11.23
C ILE A 213 0.76 19.36 -12.22
N ALA A 214 1.07 19.37 -13.52
CA ALA A 214 0.07 19.37 -14.58
C ALA A 214 -0.87 18.15 -14.50
N PHE A 215 -0.36 17.00 -14.07
CA PHE A 215 -1.16 15.78 -13.89
C PHE A 215 -2.25 15.91 -12.82
N LEU A 216 -2.05 16.72 -11.77
CA LEU A 216 -3.09 16.97 -10.76
C LEU A 216 -4.24 17.82 -11.28
N LEU A 217 -3.92 18.76 -12.17
CA LEU A 217 -4.84 19.80 -12.64
C LEU A 217 -5.35 19.50 -14.06
N ARG A 218 -5.21 18.25 -14.50
CA ARG A 218 -5.76 17.82 -15.79
C ARG A 218 -7.28 18.04 -15.78
N ALA A 219 -7.77 18.67 -16.83
CA ALA A 219 -9.20 18.92 -17.00
C ALA A 219 -9.99 17.60 -16.99
N TRP A 220 -11.19 17.67 -16.43
CA TRP A 220 -12.11 16.54 -16.39
C TRP A 220 -12.43 16.03 -17.79
N ASN A 221 -12.34 14.72 -17.99
CA ASN A 221 -12.68 14.08 -19.25
C ASN A 221 -13.80 13.08 -19.01
N THR A 222 -14.95 13.24 -19.68
CA THR A 222 -16.13 12.42 -19.37
C THR A 222 -15.84 10.94 -19.65
N PRO A 223 -15.82 10.05 -18.64
CA PRO A 223 -15.34 8.71 -18.87
C PRO A 223 -16.32 7.87 -19.69
N THR A 224 -15.77 6.99 -20.53
CA THR A 224 -16.58 5.98 -21.21
C THR A 224 -17.21 5.03 -20.19
N LEU A 225 -18.33 4.37 -20.54
CA LEU A 225 -18.98 3.43 -19.63
C LEU A 225 -18.01 2.33 -19.14
N THR A 226 -17.14 1.85 -20.03
CA THR A 226 -16.11 0.86 -19.71
C THR A 226 -15.12 1.40 -18.67
N ASP A 227 -14.61 2.61 -18.86
CA ASP A 227 -13.65 3.21 -17.93
C ASP A 227 -14.29 3.54 -16.59
N MET A 228 -15.55 4.00 -16.58
CA MET A 228 -16.32 4.17 -15.34
C MET A 228 -16.44 2.86 -14.57
N LEU A 229 -16.75 1.75 -15.24
CA LEU A 229 -16.82 0.43 -14.60
C LEU A 229 -15.48 0.00 -14.00
N VAL A 230 -14.37 0.27 -14.71
CA VAL A 230 -13.01 0.03 -14.18
C VAL A 230 -12.75 0.90 -12.94
N MET A 231 -13.06 2.20 -12.99
CA MET A 231 -12.88 3.12 -11.86
C MET A 231 -13.76 2.75 -10.65
N PHE A 232 -14.98 2.28 -10.87
CA PHE A 232 -15.83 1.73 -9.81
C PHE A 232 -15.26 0.42 -9.24
N GLY A 233 -14.72 -0.46 -10.11
CA GLY A 233 -13.99 -1.66 -9.72
C GLY A 233 -12.80 -1.37 -8.79
N LEU A 234 -12.07 -0.28 -9.05
CA LEU A 234 -11.01 0.20 -8.16
C LEU A 234 -11.52 0.51 -6.75
N GLY A 235 -12.80 0.84 -6.58
CA GLY A 235 -13.42 1.07 -5.27
C GLY A 235 -13.41 -0.17 -4.38
N PHE A 236 -13.69 -1.35 -4.98
CA PHE A 236 -13.60 -2.63 -4.30
C PHE A 236 -12.16 -2.97 -3.92
N ILE A 237 -11.23 -2.76 -4.87
CA ILE A 237 -9.80 -2.98 -4.66
C ILE A 237 -9.29 -2.11 -3.50
N TRP A 238 -9.64 -0.82 -3.50
CA TRP A 238 -9.23 0.08 -2.43
C TRP A 238 -9.82 -0.30 -1.07
N ALA A 239 -11.14 -0.51 -0.99
CA ALA A 239 -11.79 -0.82 0.28
C ALA A 239 -11.25 -2.13 0.87
N GLY A 240 -11.18 -3.20 0.07
CA GLY A 240 -10.64 -4.49 0.51
C GLY A 240 -9.15 -4.42 0.83
N GLY A 241 -8.35 -3.80 -0.05
CA GLY A 241 -6.91 -3.66 0.13
C GLY A 241 -6.57 -2.88 1.39
N MET A 242 -7.16 -1.69 1.59
CA MET A 242 -6.90 -0.87 2.78
C MET A 242 -7.43 -1.50 4.06
N TYR A 243 -8.54 -2.23 3.99
CA TYR A 243 -9.03 -3.02 5.12
C TYR A 243 -7.99 -4.06 5.56
N PHE A 244 -7.42 -4.82 4.62
CA PHE A 244 -6.42 -5.83 4.94
C PHE A 244 -5.07 -5.22 5.38
N VAL A 245 -4.64 -4.09 4.80
CA VAL A 245 -3.46 -3.34 5.28
C VAL A 245 -3.68 -2.89 6.73
N ALA A 246 -4.81 -2.24 7.02
CA ALA A 246 -5.12 -1.79 8.37
C ALA A 246 -5.14 -2.97 9.34
N ARG A 247 -5.76 -4.09 8.95
CA ARG A 247 -5.82 -5.30 9.78
C ARG A 247 -4.45 -5.91 10.03
N ALA A 248 -3.59 -5.96 9.02
CA ALA A 248 -2.23 -6.49 9.15
C ALA A 248 -1.40 -5.67 10.16
N TYR A 249 -1.36 -4.35 9.98
CA TYR A 249 -0.56 -3.45 10.81
C TYR A 249 -1.16 -3.17 12.19
N SER A 250 -2.48 -3.29 12.36
CA SER A 250 -3.08 -3.24 13.70
C SER A 250 -2.81 -4.51 14.51
N THR A 251 -2.65 -5.67 13.88
CA THR A 251 -2.54 -6.97 14.57
C THR A 251 -1.10 -7.35 14.94
N ALA A 252 -0.08 -7.00 14.15
CA ALA A 252 1.32 -7.35 14.41
C ALA A 252 2.27 -6.14 14.32
N PRO A 253 3.47 -6.21 14.91
CA PRO A 253 4.48 -5.16 14.78
C PRO A 253 4.77 -4.82 13.31
N ALA A 254 4.94 -3.54 12.99
CA ALA A 254 5.16 -3.10 11.61
C ALA A 254 6.42 -3.73 11.00
N THR A 255 7.44 -3.94 11.85
CA THR A 255 8.69 -4.63 11.53
C THR A 255 8.54 -6.10 11.10
N VAL A 256 7.41 -6.75 11.45
CA VAL A 256 7.08 -8.12 11.01
C VAL A 256 6.40 -8.09 9.64
N VAL A 257 5.49 -7.12 9.46
CA VAL A 257 4.55 -7.06 8.35
C VAL A 257 5.20 -6.48 7.10
N ALA A 258 5.97 -5.41 7.25
CA ALA A 258 6.49 -4.62 6.13
C ALA A 258 7.28 -5.41 5.07
N PRO A 259 8.18 -6.37 5.40
CA PRO A 259 8.90 -7.13 4.37
C PRO A 259 8.00 -7.92 3.41
N PHE A 260 6.78 -8.28 3.84
CA PHE A 260 5.84 -9.04 3.03
C PHE A 260 5.09 -8.18 2.01
N GLU A 261 5.25 -6.85 2.02
CA GLU A 261 4.73 -6.00 0.95
C GLU A 261 5.42 -6.29 -0.40
N TYR A 262 6.66 -6.81 -0.37
CA TYR A 262 7.39 -7.22 -1.57
C TYR A 262 6.72 -8.38 -2.34
N VAL A 263 5.79 -9.10 -1.71
CA VAL A 263 5.02 -10.16 -2.37
C VAL A 263 4.17 -9.63 -3.54
N SER A 264 3.88 -8.33 -3.58
CA SER A 264 3.23 -7.70 -4.75
C SER A 264 4.04 -7.84 -6.03
N LEU A 265 5.37 -7.93 -5.98
CA LEU A 265 6.24 -7.99 -7.17
C LEU A 265 6.04 -9.24 -8.02
N PRO A 266 6.12 -10.47 -7.46
CA PRO A 266 5.77 -11.67 -8.20
C PRO A 266 4.37 -11.61 -8.83
N PHE A 267 3.39 -11.02 -8.15
CA PHE A 267 2.04 -10.85 -8.71
C PHE A 267 2.01 -9.85 -9.86
N ASN A 268 2.67 -8.69 -9.72
CA ASN A 268 2.77 -7.70 -10.79
C ASN A 268 3.44 -8.29 -12.04
N MET A 269 4.51 -9.08 -11.87
CA MET A 269 5.19 -9.80 -12.95
C MET A 269 4.24 -10.81 -13.63
N LEU A 270 3.48 -11.57 -12.84
CA LEU A 270 2.48 -12.52 -13.36
C LEU A 270 1.42 -11.80 -14.20
N TRP A 271 0.92 -10.67 -13.71
CA TRP A 271 -0.08 -9.87 -14.44
C TRP A 271 0.49 -9.23 -15.71
N GLY A 272 1.74 -8.75 -15.68
CA GLY A 272 2.48 -8.27 -16.85
C GLY A 272 2.53 -9.32 -17.96
N PHE A 273 2.89 -10.55 -17.59
CA PHE A 273 2.92 -11.67 -18.54
C PHE A 273 1.53 -12.04 -19.07
N LEU A 274 0.53 -12.17 -18.20
CA LEU A 274 -0.81 -12.65 -18.58
C LEU A 274 -1.63 -11.64 -19.40
N PHE A 275 -1.58 -10.36 -19.04
CA PHE A 275 -2.43 -9.33 -19.66
C PHE A 275 -1.72 -8.50 -20.72
N PHE A 276 -0.40 -8.38 -20.63
CA PHE A 276 0.39 -7.52 -21.52
C PHE A 276 1.42 -8.29 -22.36
N MET A 277 1.45 -9.63 -22.25
CA MET A 277 2.42 -10.50 -22.95
C MET A 277 3.88 -10.10 -22.71
N GLU A 278 4.16 -9.48 -21.55
CA GLU A 278 5.50 -9.05 -21.16
C GLU A 278 6.33 -10.26 -20.73
N VAL A 279 7.28 -10.68 -21.56
CA VAL A 279 8.15 -11.82 -21.26
C VAL A 279 9.22 -11.41 -20.25
N PRO A 280 9.27 -12.03 -19.05
CA PRO A 280 10.23 -11.66 -18.04
C PRO A 280 11.66 -12.05 -18.43
N LEU A 281 12.60 -11.11 -18.23
CA LEU A 281 14.02 -11.35 -18.44
C LEU A 281 14.62 -12.18 -17.29
N LEU A 282 15.82 -12.73 -17.50
CA LEU A 282 16.52 -13.53 -16.48
C LEU A 282 16.67 -12.79 -15.14
N ALA A 283 16.97 -11.49 -15.15
CA ALA A 283 17.06 -10.73 -13.89
C ALA A 283 15.71 -10.63 -13.16
N THR A 284 14.59 -10.61 -13.87
CA THR A 284 13.25 -10.59 -13.27
C THR A 284 13.01 -11.89 -12.49
N TRP A 285 13.45 -13.03 -13.04
CA TRP A 285 13.42 -14.32 -12.35
C TRP A 285 14.33 -14.37 -11.12
N ILE A 286 15.56 -13.85 -11.23
CA ILE A 286 16.50 -13.75 -10.10
C ILE A 286 15.88 -12.90 -8.99
N GLY A 287 15.38 -11.72 -9.34
CA GLY A 287 14.75 -10.80 -8.41
C GLY A 287 13.52 -11.39 -7.72
N ALA A 288 12.63 -12.03 -8.48
CA ALA A 288 11.45 -12.70 -7.94
C ALA A 288 11.84 -13.83 -6.97
N THR A 289 12.88 -14.60 -7.30
CA THR A 289 13.40 -15.66 -6.43
C THR A 289 13.93 -15.08 -5.12
N LEU A 290 14.72 -14.00 -5.17
CA LEU A 290 15.25 -13.33 -3.97
C LEU A 290 14.14 -12.79 -3.07
N THR A 291 13.12 -12.16 -3.67
CA THR A 291 11.96 -11.62 -2.95
C THR A 291 11.11 -12.71 -2.30
N ILE A 292 10.85 -13.81 -3.01
CA ILE A 292 10.10 -14.95 -2.45
C ILE A 292 10.92 -15.63 -1.35
N ALA A 293 12.22 -15.86 -1.58
CA ALA A 293 13.11 -16.50 -0.62
C ALA A 293 13.23 -15.71 0.69
N SER A 294 13.30 -14.37 0.62
CA SER A 294 13.37 -13.54 1.82
C SER A 294 12.09 -13.63 2.67
N GLY A 295 10.92 -13.60 2.04
CA GLY A 295 9.62 -13.78 2.71
C GLY A 295 9.47 -15.17 3.34
N LEU A 296 9.86 -16.23 2.60
CA LEU A 296 9.85 -17.60 3.11
C LEU A 296 10.82 -17.79 4.28
N TYR A 297 12.00 -17.16 4.23
CA TYR A 297 12.97 -17.20 5.31
C TYR A 297 12.44 -16.56 6.60
N ILE A 298 11.77 -15.39 6.50
CA ILE A 298 11.11 -14.77 7.66
C ILE A 298 10.03 -15.70 8.21
N LEU A 299 9.18 -16.27 7.35
CA LEU A 299 8.11 -17.17 7.75
C LEU A 299 8.64 -18.41 8.47
N TYR A 300 9.73 -18.99 7.97
CA TYR A 300 10.41 -20.12 8.58
C TYR A 300 10.96 -19.77 9.98
N ARG A 301 11.66 -18.64 10.11
CA ARG A 301 12.19 -18.15 11.39
C ARG A 301 11.08 -17.90 12.40
N GLU A 302 10.00 -17.23 12.00
CA GLU A 302 8.87 -16.91 12.87
C GLU A 302 8.16 -18.17 13.40
N ARG A 303 8.00 -19.20 12.55
CA ARG A 303 7.46 -20.50 12.97
C ARG A 303 8.37 -21.20 13.96
N ARG A 304 9.70 -21.14 13.75
CA ARG A 304 10.68 -21.74 14.65
C ARG A 304 10.67 -21.05 16.01
N ASP A 305 10.68 -19.72 16.04
CA ASP A 305 10.66 -18.91 17.26
C ASP A 305 9.38 -19.17 18.08
N THR A 306 8.23 -19.26 17.42
CA THR A 306 6.94 -19.58 18.06
C THR A 306 6.94 -20.99 18.68
N LYS A 307 7.48 -21.99 17.98
CA LYS A 307 7.61 -23.36 18.50
C LYS A 307 8.52 -23.41 19.73
N MET A 308 9.65 -22.70 19.71
CA MET A 308 10.59 -22.66 20.83
C MET A 308 9.99 -22.00 22.08
N LYS A 309 9.25 -20.89 21.95
CA LYS A 309 8.53 -20.26 23.08
C LYS A 309 7.49 -21.19 23.69
N ARG A 310 6.74 -21.91 22.85
CA ARG A 310 5.72 -22.86 23.31
C ARG A 310 6.31 -24.06 24.06
N GLY A 311 7.45 -24.58 23.61
CA GLY A 311 8.16 -25.66 24.29
C GLY A 311 8.67 -25.26 25.68
N LYS A 312 9.16 -24.03 25.83
CA LYS A 312 9.57 -23.49 27.14
C LYS A 312 8.39 -23.32 28.11
N ASN A 313 7.26 -22.79 27.65
CA ASN A 313 6.09 -22.60 28.52
C ASN A 313 5.54 -23.93 29.05
N LEU A 314 5.54 -24.98 28.21
CA LEU A 314 5.12 -26.33 28.64
C LEU A 314 6.10 -26.97 29.64
N GLN A 315 7.37 -26.59 29.65
CA GLN A 315 8.34 -27.08 30.64
C GLN A 315 8.19 -26.38 31.99
N VAL A 316 7.73 -25.11 31.99
CA VAL A 316 7.50 -24.33 33.22
C VAL A 316 6.17 -24.70 33.91
N GLU A 317 5.14 -25.11 33.16
CA GLU A 317 3.88 -25.59 33.75
C GLU A 317 3.98 -26.99 34.39
N VAL A 318 5.03 -27.75 34.07
CA VAL A 318 5.23 -29.13 34.55
C VAL A 318 6.23 -29.21 35.70
N SER A 319 6.94 -28.12 36.01
CA SER A 319 7.88 -27.96 37.12
C SER A 319 7.24 -27.24 38.31
#